data_AF-A0A2E4UWZ0-F1
#
_entry.id   AF-A0A2E4UWZ0-F1
#
_cell.length_a   1.000
_cell.length_b   1.000
_cell.length_c   1.000
_cell.angle_alpha   90.00
_cell.angle_beta   90.00
_cell.angle_gamma   90.00
#
_symmetry.space_group_name_H-M   'P 1'
#
loop_
_entity.id
_entity.type
_entity.pdbx_description
1 polymer ?
#
loop_
_entity_poly.entity_id
_entity_poly.type
_entity_poly.pdbx_seq_one_letter_code
_entity_poly.pdbx_strand_id
1 'polypeptide(L)' 'MLGLDGPLVIVGCPKVGSLAADFTHAHPQRVSALVMVCSSTSGLELDVLEPEIFQEVEAAD' A
#
# COMPACT_ATOMS: atom_id res chain seq x y z
N MET A 1 19.87 -2.62 15.33
CA MET A 1 19.68 -2.80 13.87
C MET A 1 19.42 -4.29 13.63
N LEU A 2 18.48 -4.67 12.77
CA LEU A 2 17.88 -6.02 12.74
C LEU A 2 18.73 -7.17 12.14
N GLY A 3 20.01 -6.97 11.79
CA GLY A 3 20.93 -8.07 11.43
C GLY A 3 20.47 -8.97 10.27
N LEU A 4 19.90 -8.39 9.20
CA LEU A 4 19.42 -9.13 8.04
C LEU A 4 20.51 -9.19 6.97
N ASP A 5 20.99 -10.39 6.66
CA ASP A 5 22.21 -10.62 5.87
C ASP A 5 21.97 -10.75 4.35
N GLY A 6 20.73 -10.63 3.88
CA GLY A 6 20.41 -10.76 2.45
C GLY A 6 19.10 -10.09 2.01
N PRO A 7 18.85 -10.03 0.68
CA PRO A 7 17.62 -9.47 0.14
C PRO A 7 16.39 -10.23 0.63
N LEU A 8 15.35 -9.50 0.99
CA LEU A 8 14.16 -10.02 1.67
C LEU A 8 13.03 -10.30 0.67
N VAL A 9 12.19 -11.27 1.01
CA VAL A 9 10.85 -11.37 0.42
C VAL A 9 9.92 -10.50 1.24
N ILE A 10 9.27 -9.52 0.60
CA ILE A 10 8.34 -8.62 1.26
C ILE A 10 6.92 -9.00 0.84
N VAL A 11 6.04 -9.17 1.83
CA VAL A 11 4.62 -9.48 1.63
C VAL A 11 3.79 -8.32 2.18
N GLY A 12 3.03 -7.67 1.31
CA GLY A 12 2.17 -6.53 1.67
C GLY A 12 0.69 -6.88 1.55
N CYS A 13 -0.07 -6.72 2.62
CA CYS A 13 -1.54 -6.81 2.65
C CYS A 13 -2.19 -5.46 2.29
N PRO A 14 -3.52 -5.35 2.13
CA PRO A 14 -4.15 -4.18 1.51
C PRO A 14 -3.71 -2.82 2.06
N LYS A 15 -3.61 -2.70 3.39
CA LYS A 15 -3.22 -1.47 4.07
C LYS A 15 -1.74 -1.10 3.93
N VAL A 16 -0.88 -2.07 3.61
CA VAL A 16 0.59 -1.93 3.65
C VAL A 16 1.22 -2.21 2.27
N GLY A 17 0.41 -2.62 1.29
CA GLY A 17 0.88 -2.97 -0.04
C GLY A 17 1.59 -1.82 -0.76
N SER A 18 1.04 -0.61 -0.69
CA SER A 18 1.69 0.58 -1.25
C SER A 18 3.04 0.84 -0.61
N LEU A 19 3.13 0.77 0.72
CA LEU A 19 4.40 0.93 1.44
C LEU A 19 5.42 -0.16 1.06
N ALA A 20 4.98 -1.41 0.91
CA ALA A 20 5.83 -2.52 0.47
C ALA A 20 6.35 -2.29 -0.95
N ALA A 21 5.51 -1.75 -1.84
CA ALA A 21 5.90 -1.38 -3.20
C ALA A 21 6.89 -0.21 -3.22
N ASP A 22 6.64 0.84 -2.44
CA ASP A 22 7.51 2.02 -2.33
C ASP A 22 8.90 1.63 -1.81
N PHE A 23 8.95 0.81 -0.76
CA PHE A 23 10.21 0.31 -0.22
C PHE A 23 10.97 -0.53 -1.24
N THR A 24 10.27 -1.40 -1.97
CA THR A 24 10.87 -2.23 -3.02
C THR A 24 11.43 -1.37 -4.15
N HIS A 25 10.71 -0.33 -4.55
CA HIS A 25 11.15 0.60 -5.59
C HIS A 25 12.35 1.44 -5.16
N ALA A 26 12.36 1.93 -3.91
CA ALA A 26 13.46 2.72 -3.36
C ALA A 26 14.73 1.89 -3.10
N HIS A 27 14.57 0.59 -2.80
CA HIS A 27 15.67 -0.28 -2.39
C HIS A 27 15.64 -1.65 -3.11
N PRO A 28 15.68 -1.70 -4.45
CA PRO A 28 15.49 -2.94 -5.20
C PRO A 28 16.55 -3.99 -4.90
N GLN A 29 17.77 -3.57 -4.52
CA GLN A 29 18.84 -4.51 -4.14
C GLN A 29 18.59 -5.21 -2.79
N ARG A 30 17.67 -4.71 -1.97
CA ARG A 30 17.32 -5.31 -0.68
C ARG A 30 16.09 -6.22 -0.74
N VAL A 31 15.46 -6.36 -1.91
CA VAL A 31 14.23 -7.13 -2.08
C VAL A 31 14.43 -8.16 -3.18
N SER A 32 14.30 -9.44 -2.85
CA SER A 32 14.36 -10.54 -3.81
C SER A 32 13.02 -10.80 -4.48
N ALA A 33 11.92 -10.54 -3.77
CA ALA A 33 10.56 -10.62 -4.31
C ALA A 33 9.59 -9.74 -3.51
N LEU A 34 8.60 -9.20 -4.21
CA LEU A 34 7.46 -8.47 -3.64
C LEU A 34 6.17 -9.25 -3.92
N VAL A 35 5.41 -9.57 -2.88
CA VAL A 35 4.11 -10.23 -2.98
C VAL A 35 3.02 -9.28 -2.51
N MET A 36 2.09 -8.97 -3.40
CA MET A 36 0.97 -8.05 -3.16
C MET A 36 -0.29 -8.87 -2.89
N VAL A 37 -0.78 -8.86 -1.65
CA VAL A 37 -1.98 -9.61 -1.24
C VAL A 37 -3.16 -8.66 -1.10
N CYS A 38 -4.09 -8.72 -2.06
CA CYS A 38 -5.29 -7.87 -2.10
C CYS A 38 -4.98 -6.35 -1.98
N SER A 39 -3.80 -5.95 -2.42
CA SER A 39 -3.31 -4.58 -2.30
C SER A 39 -3.62 -3.76 -3.54
N SER A 40 -4.01 -2.50 -3.33
CA SER A 40 -4.04 -1.53 -4.42
C SER A 40 -2.79 -0.66 -4.39
N THR A 41 -2.16 -0.50 -5.56
CA THR A 41 -1.03 0.40 -5.78
C THR A 41 -1.44 1.76 -6.31
N SER A 42 -2.70 1.92 -6.74
CA SER A 42 -3.23 3.14 -7.38
C SER A 42 -4.44 3.71 -6.65
N GLY A 43 -4.69 3.28 -5.41
CA GLY A 43 -5.91 3.62 -4.68
C GLY A 43 -7.09 2.71 -5.01
N LEU A 44 -8.17 2.80 -4.23
CA LEU A 44 -9.36 1.97 -4.41
C LEU A 44 -10.53 2.89 -4.72
N GLU A 45 -11.11 2.75 -5.92
CA GLU A 45 -12.42 3.32 -6.21
C GLU A 45 -13.47 2.41 -5.57
N LEU A 46 -14.14 2.94 -4.54
CA LEU A 46 -15.24 2.26 -3.88
C LEU A 46 -16.54 2.87 -4.40
N ASP A 47 -17.43 2.03 -4.92
CA ASP A 47 -18.83 2.42 -5.14
C ASP A 47 -19.49 2.61 -3.76
N VAL A 48 -19.44 3.85 -3.25
CA VAL A 48 -20.08 4.20 -2.00
C VAL A 48 -21.59 4.27 -2.23
N LEU A 49 -22.33 3.37 -1.61
CA LEU A 49 -23.80 3.27 -1.74
C LEU A 49 -24.54 4.54 -1.26
N GLU A 50 -23.89 5.40 -0.48
CA GLU A 50 -24.45 6.65 0.06
C GLU A 50 -23.41 7.79 -0.01
N PRO A 51 -23.28 8.48 -1.16
CA PRO A 51 -22.30 9.56 -1.35
C PRO A 51 -22.61 10.83 -0.54
N GLU A 52 -23.85 11.01 -0.09
CA GLU A 52 -24.35 12.22 0.57
C GLU A 52 -23.64 12.52 1.91
N ILE A 53 -23.24 11.49 2.66
CA ILE A 53 -22.59 11.64 3.97
C ILE A 53 -21.17 12.22 3.82
N PHE A 54 -20.52 11.96 2.69
CA PHE A 54 -19.18 12.47 2.39
C PHE A 54 -19.22 13.89 1.80
N GLN A 55 -20.33 14.30 1.18
CA GLN A 55 -20.50 15.65 0.65
C GLN A 55 -20.56 16.72 1.75
N GLU A 56 -21.16 16.39 2.91
CA GLU A 56 -21.21 17.33 4.05
C GLU A 56 -19.82 17.61 4.64
N VAL A 57 -18.89 16.65 4.54
CA VAL A 57 -17.50 16.80 5.01
C VAL A 57 -16.66 17.57 3.99
N GLU A 58 -16.82 17.29 2.69
CA GLU A 58 -16.10 18.03 1.63
C GLU A 58 -16.55 19.50 1.50
N ALA A 59 -17.80 19.83 1.82
CA ALA A 59 -18.31 21.20 1.76
C ALA A 59 -17.87 22.10 2.94
N ALA A 60 -17.20 21.53 3.95
CA ALA A 60 -16.75 22.22 5.15
C ALA A 60 -15.24 22.56 5.15
N ASP A 61 -14.49 22.12 4.13
CA ASP A 61 -13.10 22.54 3.82
C ASP A 61 -13.07 23.67 2.77
#